data_AF-A0A936KN10-F1
#
_entry.id   AF-A0A936KN10-F1
#
_cell.length_a   1.000
_cell.length_b   1.000
_cell.length_c   1.000
_cell.angle_alpha   90.00
_cell.angle_beta   90.00
_cell.angle_gamma   90.00
#
_symmetry.space_group_name_H-M   'P 1'
#
loop_
_entity.id
_entity.type
_entity.pdbx_description
1 polymer ?
#
loop_
_entity_poly.entity_id
_entity_poly.type
_entity_poly.pdbx_seq_one_letter_code
_entity_poly.pdbx_strand_id
1 'polypeptide(L)'
;MKLKPISIAVVYFIAVIVLAHFFIPPTYDWTQNTVSDLASQGHVYKWIMQTGFIGFGLLLPLGVVFHFNKNKRAYFLLFVAVYGLSILMSGIFCTAPIDPSMSYSVSESKLHSMFATIAGVAMSLGIFWQVIVSLNQRERWTRIAFFVLVIGISGLFGLAENHILELDKGIVQRCLYLAGLAWLIYEEQILFKGKVNSK
;
A
#
# COMPACT_ATOMS: atom_id res chain seq x y z
N MET A 1 1.15 -23.42 -13.54
CA MET A 1 1.69 -22.38 -12.64
C MET A 1 0.67 -22.13 -11.53
N LYS A 2 1.03 -22.16 -10.24
CA LYS A 2 0.05 -21.84 -9.16
C LYS A 2 -0.22 -20.33 -9.19
N LEU A 3 -1.47 -19.92 -9.35
CA LEU A 3 -1.87 -18.50 -9.27
C LEU A 3 -1.50 -17.94 -7.90
N LYS A 4 -0.82 -16.79 -7.90
CA LYS A 4 -0.45 -16.00 -6.71
C LYS A 4 -1.17 -14.65 -6.77
N PRO A 5 -2.45 -14.59 -6.37
CA PRO A 5 -3.28 -13.42 -6.60
C PRO A 5 -2.75 -12.14 -5.94
N ILE A 6 -2.13 -12.24 -4.75
CA ILE A 6 -1.56 -11.06 -4.07
C ILE A 6 -0.33 -10.56 -4.85
N SER A 7 0.57 -11.45 -5.27
CA SER A 7 1.71 -11.08 -6.12
C SER A 7 1.26 -10.45 -7.43
N ILE A 8 0.18 -10.94 -8.05
CA ILE A 8 -0.39 -10.34 -9.27
C ILE A 8 -0.87 -8.91 -8.99
N ALA A 9 -1.58 -8.68 -7.87
CA ALA A 9 -2.00 -7.34 -7.47
C ALA A 9 -0.80 -6.41 -7.29
N VAL A 10 0.27 -6.87 -6.62
CA VAL A 10 1.49 -6.07 -6.42
C VAL A 10 2.17 -5.73 -7.75
N VAL A 11 2.33 -6.70 -8.65
CA VAL A 11 2.93 -6.47 -9.98
C VAL A 11 2.10 -5.49 -10.80
N TYR A 12 0.78 -5.65 -10.79
CA TYR A 12 -0.15 -4.71 -11.43
C TYR A 12 0.06 -3.28 -10.90
N PHE A 13 0.10 -3.11 -9.59
CA PHE A 13 0.22 -1.81 -8.96
C PHE A 13 1.56 -1.13 -9.30
N ILE A 14 2.67 -1.87 -9.21
CA ILE A 14 3.99 -1.38 -9.61
C ILE A 14 4.01 -0.98 -11.09
N ALA A 15 3.44 -1.79 -11.97
CA ALA A 15 3.37 -1.48 -13.40
C ALA A 15 2.61 -0.17 -13.66
N VAL A 16 1.49 0.06 -12.97
CA VAL A 16 0.74 1.31 -13.10
C VAL A 16 1.49 2.50 -12.51
N ILE A 17 2.19 2.35 -11.38
CA ILE A 17 3.05 3.42 -10.83
C ILE A 17 4.11 3.81 -11.86
N VAL A 18 4.82 2.83 -12.41
CA VAL A 18 5.86 3.07 -13.43
C VAL A 18 5.26 3.74 -14.67
N LEU A 19 4.10 3.27 -15.13
CA LEU A 19 3.39 3.88 -16.26
C LEU A 19 3.02 5.34 -15.98
N ALA A 20 2.49 5.64 -14.79
CA ALA A 20 2.09 7.00 -14.41
C ALA A 20 3.27 7.98 -14.41
N HIS A 21 4.51 7.52 -14.14
CA HIS A 21 5.69 8.37 -14.18
C HIS A 21 6.07 8.85 -15.60
N PHE A 22 5.55 8.22 -16.66
CA PHE A 22 5.72 8.74 -18.03
C PHE A 22 4.76 9.90 -18.35
N PHE A 23 3.77 10.17 -17.48
CA PHE A 23 2.72 11.18 -17.69
C PHE A 23 2.68 12.21 -16.56
N ILE A 24 3.81 12.46 -15.89
CA ILE A 24 3.89 13.43 -14.79
C ILE A 24 3.67 14.87 -15.27
N PRO A 25 3.06 15.74 -14.45
CA PRO A 25 3.02 17.17 -14.75
C PRO A 25 4.41 17.80 -14.57
N PRO A 26 4.72 18.93 -15.24
CA PRO A 26 6.04 19.57 -15.15
C PRO A 26 6.45 20.00 -13.73
N THR A 27 5.48 20.23 -12.85
CA THR A 27 5.69 20.62 -11.45
C THR A 27 5.92 19.44 -10.52
N TYR A 28 5.89 18.20 -11.02
CA TYR A 28 6.12 16.99 -10.23
C TYR A 28 7.62 16.69 -10.12
N ASP A 29 8.11 16.65 -8.89
CA ASP A 29 9.40 16.08 -8.56
C ASP A 29 9.19 14.74 -7.85
N TRP A 30 9.77 13.65 -8.37
CA TRP A 30 9.58 12.33 -7.80
C TRP A 30 10.19 12.18 -6.40
N THR A 31 11.18 12.98 -6.00
CA THR A 31 11.71 12.90 -4.64
C THR A 31 10.74 13.57 -3.67
N GLN A 32 10.24 14.75 -4.02
CA GLN A 32 9.38 15.57 -3.16
C GLN A 32 7.91 15.16 -3.19
N ASN A 33 7.40 14.79 -4.36
CA ASN A 33 6.01 14.43 -4.56
C ASN A 33 5.77 12.94 -4.35
N THR A 34 4.63 12.67 -3.74
CA THR A 34 4.19 11.33 -3.41
C THR A 34 3.71 10.60 -4.69
N VAL A 35 3.64 9.27 -4.64
CA VAL A 35 2.92 8.49 -5.67
C VAL A 35 1.44 8.86 -5.66
N SER A 36 0.87 9.19 -4.50
CA SER A 36 -0.52 9.66 -4.39
C SER A 36 -0.75 10.99 -5.13
N ASP A 37 0.26 11.85 -5.22
CA ASP A 37 0.17 13.13 -5.96
C ASP A 37 -0.03 12.89 -7.47
N LEU A 38 0.36 11.72 -8.01
CA LEU A 38 0.05 11.33 -9.39
C LEU A 38 -1.44 11.06 -9.63
N ALA A 39 -2.24 10.94 -8.57
CA ALA A 39 -3.69 10.86 -8.61
C ALA A 39 -4.36 12.15 -8.12
N SER A 40 -3.65 13.28 -8.05
CA SER A 40 -4.18 14.51 -7.48
C SER A 40 -5.32 15.12 -8.30
N GLN A 41 -6.15 15.94 -7.64
CA GLN A 41 -7.11 16.80 -8.31
C GLN A 41 -6.40 17.74 -9.29
N GLY A 42 -7.06 18.12 -10.38
CA GLY A 42 -6.50 19.00 -11.42
C GLY A 42 -5.44 18.37 -12.34
N HIS A 43 -4.89 17.19 -12.01
CA HIS A 43 -3.92 16.54 -12.89
C HIS A 43 -4.61 15.83 -14.08
N VAL A 44 -4.19 16.18 -15.31
CA VAL A 44 -4.79 15.71 -16.57
C VAL A 44 -4.79 14.18 -16.67
N TYR A 45 -3.70 13.52 -16.27
CA TYR A 45 -3.52 12.08 -16.40
C TYR A 45 -3.74 11.33 -15.07
N LYS A 46 -4.41 11.95 -14.09
CA LYS A 46 -4.65 11.36 -12.76
C LYS A 46 -5.30 9.99 -12.80
N TRP A 47 -6.13 9.76 -13.83
CA TRP A 47 -6.85 8.51 -14.01
C TRP A 47 -5.91 7.30 -14.10
N ILE A 48 -4.68 7.45 -14.59
CA ILE A 48 -3.70 6.35 -14.67
C ILE A 48 -3.43 5.83 -13.25
N MET A 49 -3.02 6.71 -12.34
CA MET A 49 -2.73 6.31 -10.97
C MET A 49 -4.00 5.93 -10.19
N GLN A 50 -5.14 6.57 -10.45
CA GLN A 50 -6.43 6.16 -9.87
C GLN A 50 -6.80 4.72 -10.25
N THR A 51 -6.62 4.32 -11.51
CA THR A 51 -6.84 2.92 -11.93
C THR A 51 -5.90 1.98 -11.20
N GLY A 52 -4.65 2.38 -10.96
CA GLY A 52 -3.70 1.63 -10.14
C GLY A 52 -4.21 1.39 -8.72
N PHE A 53 -4.63 2.45 -8.02
CA PHE A 53 -5.17 2.34 -6.67
C PHE A 53 -6.46 1.51 -6.61
N ILE A 54 -7.42 1.76 -7.50
CA ILE A 54 -8.69 1.05 -7.55
C ILE A 54 -8.47 -0.42 -7.91
N GLY A 55 -7.69 -0.70 -8.95
CA GLY A 55 -7.39 -2.05 -9.41
C GLY A 55 -6.63 -2.85 -8.36
N PHE A 56 -5.59 -2.28 -7.76
CA PHE A 56 -4.86 -2.92 -6.66
C PHE A 56 -5.76 -3.19 -5.45
N GLY A 57 -6.56 -2.20 -5.07
CA GLY A 57 -7.47 -2.29 -3.95
C GLY A 57 -8.65 -3.25 -4.15
N LEU A 58 -9.00 -3.58 -5.40
CA LEU A 58 -9.94 -4.66 -5.75
C LEU A 58 -9.25 -6.04 -5.80
N LEU A 59 -8.08 -6.13 -6.43
CA LEU A 59 -7.35 -7.39 -6.60
C LEU A 59 -6.89 -7.98 -5.27
N LEU A 60 -6.52 -7.15 -4.30
CA LEU A 60 -6.08 -7.61 -2.97
C LEU A 60 -7.20 -8.36 -2.20
N PRO A 61 -8.39 -7.79 -1.94
CA PRO A 61 -9.49 -8.50 -1.31
C PRO A 61 -9.93 -9.74 -2.08
N LEU A 62 -9.89 -9.72 -3.42
CA LEU A 62 -10.14 -10.92 -4.22
C LEU A 62 -9.13 -12.02 -3.88
N GLY A 63 -7.83 -11.68 -3.84
CA GLY A 63 -6.78 -12.58 -3.39
C GLY A 63 -7.02 -13.13 -1.99
N VAL A 64 -7.46 -12.29 -1.06
CA VAL A 64 -7.85 -12.70 0.29
C VAL A 64 -8.95 -13.76 0.25
N VAL A 65 -10.03 -13.55 -0.50
CA VAL A 65 -11.14 -14.51 -0.62
C VAL A 65 -10.65 -15.86 -1.16
N PHE A 66 -9.75 -15.86 -2.16
CA PHE A 66 -9.16 -17.10 -2.69
C PHE A 66 -8.38 -17.91 -1.64
N HIS A 67 -7.78 -17.24 -0.67
CA HIS A 67 -6.97 -17.86 0.39
C HIS A 67 -7.77 -18.19 1.66
N PHE A 68 -8.77 -17.38 2.03
CA PHE A 68 -9.52 -17.49 3.27
C PHE A 68 -10.26 -18.82 3.40
N ASN A 69 -10.85 -19.31 2.30
CA ASN A 69 -11.55 -20.59 2.26
C ASN A 69 -10.65 -21.82 2.50
N LYS A 70 -9.34 -21.64 2.57
CA LYS A 70 -8.37 -22.75 2.56
C LYS A 70 -7.46 -22.80 3.78
N ASN A 71 -7.48 -21.80 4.68
CA ASN A 71 -6.58 -21.79 5.84
C ASN A 71 -7.16 -20.99 7.02
N LYS A 72 -7.54 -21.68 8.10
CA LYS A 72 -8.09 -21.06 9.33
C LYS A 72 -7.11 -20.13 10.05
N ARG A 73 -5.79 -20.21 9.77
CA ARG A 73 -4.80 -19.26 10.33
C ARG A 73 -4.70 -17.95 9.55
N ALA A 74 -5.54 -17.75 8.53
CA ALA A 74 -5.46 -16.61 7.63
C ALA A 74 -6.25 -15.39 8.11
N TYR A 75 -6.55 -15.25 9.41
CA TYR A 75 -7.26 -14.08 9.96
C TYR A 75 -6.57 -12.75 9.66
N PHE A 76 -5.25 -12.74 9.53
CA PHE A 76 -4.51 -11.55 9.12
C PHE A 76 -4.94 -11.01 7.75
N LEU A 77 -5.49 -11.88 6.88
CA LEU A 77 -6.00 -11.47 5.57
C LEU A 77 -7.17 -10.50 5.69
N LEU A 78 -7.88 -10.46 6.84
CA LEU A 78 -8.88 -9.43 7.09
C LEU A 78 -8.23 -8.04 7.12
N PHE A 79 -7.07 -7.89 7.76
CA PHE A 79 -6.31 -6.63 7.73
C PHE A 79 -5.82 -6.29 6.32
N VAL A 80 -5.39 -7.30 5.55
CA VAL A 80 -5.01 -7.12 4.13
C VAL A 80 -6.20 -6.69 3.28
N ALA A 81 -7.39 -7.22 3.55
CA ALA A 81 -8.63 -6.81 2.87
C ALA A 81 -9.00 -5.37 3.21
N VAL A 82 -8.94 -4.99 4.49
CA VAL A 82 -9.16 -3.59 4.93
C VAL A 82 -8.14 -2.67 4.27
N TYR A 83 -6.85 -3.04 4.26
CA TYR A 83 -5.81 -2.30 3.55
C TYR A 83 -6.15 -2.11 2.07
N GLY A 84 -6.50 -3.18 1.34
CA GLY A 84 -6.87 -3.11 -0.06
C GLY A 84 -8.09 -2.22 -0.31
N LEU A 85 -9.15 -2.38 0.47
CA LEU A 85 -10.35 -1.55 0.36
C LEU A 85 -10.06 -0.08 0.68
N SER A 86 -9.22 0.21 1.67
CA SER A 86 -8.80 1.59 1.96
C SER A 86 -8.00 2.20 0.82
N ILE A 87 -7.07 1.46 0.20
CA ILE A 87 -6.35 1.93 -0.99
C ILE A 87 -7.30 2.17 -2.17
N LEU A 88 -8.31 1.31 -2.37
CA LEU A 88 -9.37 1.53 -3.36
C LEU A 88 -10.07 2.87 -3.12
N MET A 89 -10.50 3.13 -1.88
CA MET A 89 -11.17 4.39 -1.55
C MET A 89 -10.25 5.60 -1.74
N SER A 90 -8.96 5.50 -1.42
CA SER A 90 -7.96 6.53 -1.75
C SER A 90 -7.75 6.71 -3.26
N GLY A 91 -8.06 5.72 -4.08
CA GLY A 91 -8.10 5.87 -5.54
C GLY A 91 -9.34 6.61 -6.04
N ILE A 92 -10.48 6.45 -5.36
CA ILE A 92 -11.73 7.14 -5.67
C ILE A 92 -11.64 8.63 -5.28
N PHE A 93 -11.17 8.92 -4.07
CA PHE A 93 -11.01 10.28 -3.57
C PHE A 93 -9.60 10.79 -3.85
N CYS A 94 -9.47 11.85 -4.65
CA CYS A 94 -8.18 12.40 -5.05
C CYS A 94 -7.57 13.31 -3.98
N THR A 95 -6.25 13.23 -3.81
CA THR A 95 -5.50 14.18 -2.97
C THR A 95 -5.49 15.60 -3.56
N ALA A 96 -5.11 16.58 -2.76
CA ALA A 96 -4.94 17.98 -3.16
C ALA A 96 -3.98 18.12 -4.36
N PRO A 97 -4.19 19.11 -5.24
CA PRO A 97 -3.30 19.39 -6.36
C PRO A 97 -1.88 19.74 -5.91
N ILE A 98 -0.90 19.44 -6.76
CA ILE A 98 0.50 19.84 -6.55
C ILE A 98 0.65 21.36 -6.68
N ASP A 99 -0.06 21.97 -7.64
CA ASP A 99 -0.10 23.42 -7.80
C ASP A 99 -1.06 24.04 -6.78
N PRO A 100 -0.57 24.84 -5.82
CA PRO A 100 -1.40 25.42 -4.78
C PRO A 100 -2.37 26.49 -5.31
N SER A 101 -2.19 26.98 -6.54
CA SER A 101 -3.11 27.96 -7.16
C SER A 101 -4.40 27.33 -7.69
N MET A 102 -4.45 25.99 -7.84
CA MET A 102 -5.63 25.29 -8.34
C MET A 102 -6.69 25.12 -7.25
N SER A 103 -7.92 25.55 -7.55
CA SER A 103 -9.08 25.25 -6.71
C SER A 103 -9.35 23.75 -6.66
N TYR A 104 -9.64 23.22 -5.47
CA TYR A 104 -9.89 21.80 -5.27
C TYR A 104 -10.91 21.53 -4.15
N SER A 105 -11.45 20.31 -4.13
CA SER A 105 -12.32 19.83 -3.06
C SER A 105 -11.49 19.41 -1.85
N VAL A 106 -11.53 20.24 -0.80
CA VAL A 106 -10.89 19.95 0.50
C VAL A 106 -11.47 18.69 1.14
N SER A 107 -12.78 18.47 1.02
CA SER A 107 -13.45 17.29 1.55
C SER A 107 -12.95 16.00 0.90
N GLU A 108 -12.78 16.01 -0.43
CA GLU A 108 -12.23 14.87 -1.17
C GLU A 108 -10.79 14.56 -0.74
N SER A 109 -9.95 15.60 -0.63
CA SER A 109 -8.57 15.43 -0.15
C SER A 109 -8.50 14.90 1.28
N LYS A 110 -9.39 15.34 2.18
CA LYS A 110 -9.45 14.82 3.56
C LYS A 110 -9.86 13.35 3.60
N LEU A 111 -10.83 12.95 2.76
CA LEU A 111 -11.22 11.55 2.63
C LEU A 111 -10.07 10.71 2.10
N HIS A 112 -9.33 11.18 1.08
CA HIS A 112 -8.12 10.51 0.59
C HIS A 112 -7.13 10.21 1.73
N SER A 113 -6.74 11.24 2.49
CA SER A 113 -5.79 11.12 3.59
C SER A 113 -6.29 10.21 4.72
N MET A 114 -7.59 10.27 5.03
CA MET A 114 -8.21 9.39 6.02
C MET A 114 -8.10 7.92 5.59
N PHE A 115 -8.45 7.59 4.35
CA PHE A 115 -8.34 6.23 3.84
C PHE A 115 -6.89 5.76 3.71
N ALA A 116 -5.97 6.63 3.31
CA ALA A 116 -4.53 6.32 3.27
C ALA A 116 -4.00 5.99 4.67
N THR A 117 -4.44 6.75 5.69
CA THR A 117 -4.11 6.48 7.10
C THR A 117 -4.66 5.13 7.56
N ILE A 118 -5.94 4.85 7.28
CA ILE A 118 -6.55 3.56 7.63
C ILE A 118 -5.80 2.41 6.94
N ALA A 119 -5.38 2.58 5.69
CA ALA A 119 -4.57 1.59 4.97
C ALA A 119 -3.24 1.33 5.70
N GLY A 120 -2.49 2.37 6.07
CA GLY A 120 -1.23 2.24 6.82
C GLY A 120 -1.41 1.53 8.17
N VAL A 121 -2.46 1.89 8.92
CA VAL A 121 -2.81 1.24 10.19
C VAL A 121 -3.17 -0.23 9.98
N ALA A 122 -4.03 -0.54 9.01
CA ALA A 122 -4.43 -1.92 8.71
C ALA A 122 -3.24 -2.78 8.31
N MET A 123 -2.35 -2.27 7.45
CA MET A 123 -1.11 -2.96 7.08
C MET A 123 -0.25 -3.27 8.32
N SER A 124 -0.03 -2.28 9.18
CA SER A 124 0.77 -2.42 10.40
C SER A 124 0.19 -3.46 11.36
N LEU A 125 -1.14 -3.43 11.57
CA LEU A 125 -1.85 -4.43 12.38
C LEU A 125 -1.78 -5.83 11.77
N GLY A 126 -1.86 -5.94 10.45
CA GLY A 126 -1.71 -7.21 9.73
C GLY A 126 -0.33 -7.84 9.94
N ILE A 127 0.74 -7.04 9.86
CA ILE A 127 2.11 -7.49 10.13
C ILE A 127 2.25 -7.88 11.61
N PHE A 128 1.76 -7.04 12.52
CA PHE A 128 1.83 -7.29 13.97
C PHE A 128 1.12 -8.57 14.38
N TRP A 129 -0.10 -8.79 13.86
CA TRP A 129 -0.85 -10.01 14.08
C TRP A 129 -0.05 -11.25 13.66
N GLN A 130 0.65 -11.16 12.52
CA GLN A 130 1.50 -12.23 12.06
C GLN A 130 2.71 -12.47 12.98
N VAL A 131 3.30 -11.43 13.59
CA VAL A 131 4.35 -11.61 14.61
C VAL A 131 3.83 -12.46 15.77
N ILE A 132 2.64 -12.14 16.30
CA ILE A 132 2.04 -12.85 17.44
C ILE A 132 1.75 -14.32 17.09
N VAL A 133 1.14 -14.56 15.93
CA VAL A 133 0.66 -15.91 15.55
C VAL A 133 1.78 -16.79 14.96
N SER A 134 2.96 -16.23 14.64
CA SER A 134 4.11 -16.98 14.14
C SER A 134 4.54 -18.06 15.13
N LEU A 135 4.56 -19.34 14.70
CA LEU A 135 5.14 -20.43 15.48
C LEU A 135 6.62 -20.66 15.17
N ASN A 136 7.04 -20.37 13.93
CA ASN A 136 8.42 -20.51 13.50
C ASN A 136 9.23 -19.26 13.92
N GLN A 137 10.29 -19.46 14.72
CA GLN A 137 11.10 -18.37 15.24
C GLN A 137 11.80 -17.55 14.14
N ARG A 138 12.23 -18.18 13.05
CA ARG A 138 12.86 -17.49 11.92
C ARG A 138 11.86 -16.59 11.20
N GLU A 139 10.66 -17.12 10.92
CA GLU A 139 9.58 -16.34 10.29
C GLU A 139 9.13 -15.18 11.18
N ARG A 140 9.06 -15.40 12.51
CA ARG A 140 8.75 -14.36 13.50
C ARG A 140 9.73 -13.20 13.44
N TRP A 141 11.04 -13.47 13.43
CA TRP A 141 12.05 -12.41 13.34
C TRP A 141 11.96 -11.63 12.03
N THR A 142 11.72 -12.30 10.90
CA THR A 142 11.48 -11.62 9.63
C THR A 142 10.25 -10.70 9.69
N ARG A 143 9.16 -11.17 10.32
CA ARG A 143 7.94 -10.36 10.51
C ARG A 143 8.15 -9.18 11.46
N ILE A 144 8.96 -9.35 12.52
CA ILE A 144 9.37 -8.24 13.40
C ILE A 144 10.16 -7.20 12.60
N ALA A 145 11.10 -7.62 11.76
CA ALA A 145 11.86 -6.71 10.91
C ALA A 145 10.94 -5.90 9.98
N PHE A 146 9.98 -6.55 9.31
CA PHE A 146 8.96 -5.85 8.51
C PHE A 146 8.11 -4.90 9.35
N PHE A 147 7.71 -5.30 10.55
CA PHE A 147 6.88 -4.48 11.44
C PHE A 147 7.60 -3.19 11.84
N VAL A 148 8.84 -3.31 12.33
CA VAL A 148 9.67 -2.17 12.71
C VAL A 148 9.96 -1.28 11.50
N LEU A 149 10.24 -1.88 10.34
CA LEU A 149 10.50 -1.13 9.11
C LEU A 149 9.26 -0.33 8.66
N VAL A 150 8.08 -0.95 8.58
CA VAL A 150 6.85 -0.30 8.11
C VAL A 150 6.38 0.77 9.09
N ILE A 151 6.37 0.49 10.40
CA ILE A 151 6.01 1.52 11.40
C ILE A 151 7.04 2.64 11.42
N GLY A 152 8.33 2.33 11.37
CA GLY A 152 9.40 3.33 11.37
C GLY A 152 9.28 4.28 10.18
N ILE A 153 9.13 3.74 8.97
CA ILE A 153 8.94 4.56 7.76
C ILE A 153 7.60 5.32 7.81
N SER A 154 6.53 4.73 8.34
CA SER A 154 5.24 5.44 8.50
C SER A 154 5.35 6.63 9.45
N GLY A 155 6.10 6.47 10.55
CA GLY A 155 6.43 7.55 11.47
C GLY A 155 7.24 8.65 10.78
N LEU A 156 8.28 8.27 10.03
CA LEU A 156 9.07 9.22 9.23
C LEU A 156 8.21 9.97 8.20
N PHE A 157 7.26 9.27 7.56
CA PHE A 157 6.34 9.90 6.60
C PHE A 157 5.49 10.96 7.28
N GLY A 158 4.91 10.65 8.45
CA GLY A 158 4.14 11.63 9.23
C GLY A 158 4.98 12.82 9.67
N LEU A 159 6.24 12.61 10.08
CA LEU A 159 7.15 13.72 10.44
C LEU A 159 7.52 14.58 9.23
N ALA A 160 7.78 13.97 8.07
CA ALA A 160 8.06 14.67 6.82
C ALA A 160 6.85 15.48 6.32
N GLU A 161 5.66 14.89 6.38
CA GLU A 161 4.40 15.55 5.97
C GLU A 161 4.07 16.77 6.85
N ASN A 162 4.43 16.73 8.13
CA ASN A 162 4.25 17.86 9.06
C ASN A 162 5.45 18.83 9.07
N HIS A 163 6.38 18.73 8.11
CA HIS A 163 7.57 19.58 8.00
C HIS A 163 8.48 19.59 9.24
N ILE A 164 8.42 18.54 10.07
CA ILE A 164 9.30 18.37 11.23
C ILE A 164 10.67 17.84 10.81
N LEU A 165 10.70 17.01 9.76
CA LEU A 165 11.91 16.52 9.11
C LEU A 165 11.96 17.06 7.68
N GLU A 166 13.12 17.59 7.27
CA GLU A 166 13.41 18.02 5.88
C GLU A 166 13.62 16.84 4.92
N LEU A 167 12.99 15.69 5.20
CA LEU A 167 13.05 14.54 4.32
C LEU A 167 11.99 14.67 3.23
N ASP A 168 12.40 14.41 2.00
CA ASP A 168 11.49 14.43 0.85
C ASP A 168 10.41 13.35 1.01
N LYS A 169 9.16 13.78 1.23
CA LYS A 169 8.02 12.88 1.51
C LYS A 169 7.79 11.85 0.39
N GLY A 170 8.13 12.17 -0.85
CA GLY A 170 8.01 11.27 -1.99
C GLY A 170 8.96 10.07 -1.91
N ILE A 171 10.20 10.27 -1.44
CA ILE A 171 11.16 9.18 -1.17
C ILE A 171 10.61 8.30 -0.04
N VAL A 172 10.18 8.93 1.06
CA VAL A 172 9.69 8.20 2.24
C VAL A 172 8.47 7.34 1.87
N GLN A 173 7.53 7.87 1.08
CA GLN A 173 6.36 7.10 0.64
C GLN A 173 6.74 5.92 -0.27
N ARG A 174 7.72 6.08 -1.17
CA ARG A 174 8.19 4.98 -2.03
C ARG A 174 8.86 3.89 -1.21
N CYS A 175 9.67 4.25 -0.21
CA CYS A 175 10.22 3.29 0.75
C CYS A 175 9.12 2.55 1.51
N LEU A 176 8.05 3.26 1.91
CA LEU A 176 6.90 2.66 2.58
C LEU A 176 6.19 1.65 1.68
N TYR A 177 5.91 2.02 0.43
CA TYR A 177 5.34 1.10 -0.57
C TYR A 177 6.24 -0.11 -0.81
N LEU A 178 7.55 0.10 -0.99
CA LEU A 178 8.50 -0.99 -1.20
C LEU A 178 8.46 -2.00 -0.04
N ALA A 179 8.52 -1.52 1.21
CA ALA A 179 8.47 -2.36 2.40
C ALA A 179 7.13 -3.12 2.51
N GLY A 180 6.00 -2.42 2.34
CA GLY A 180 4.66 -3.00 2.44
C GLY A 180 4.35 -4.03 1.34
N LEU A 181 4.71 -3.71 0.09
CA LEU A 181 4.52 -4.62 -1.05
C LEU A 181 5.43 -5.84 -0.96
N ALA A 182 6.68 -5.67 -0.49
CA ALA A 182 7.59 -6.78 -0.24
C ALA A 182 7.04 -7.73 0.85
N TRP A 183 6.47 -7.17 1.92
CA TRP A 183 5.83 -7.97 2.97
C TRP A 183 4.64 -8.78 2.42
N LEU A 184 3.77 -8.18 1.60
CA LEU A 184 2.65 -8.88 0.98
C LEU A 184 3.10 -10.09 0.15
N ILE A 185 4.13 -9.92 -0.68
CA ILE A 185 4.72 -11.01 -1.47
C ILE A 185 5.31 -12.09 -0.55
N TYR A 186 6.08 -11.69 0.46
CA TYR A 186 6.68 -12.62 1.42
C TYR A 186 5.62 -13.47 2.12
N GLU A 187 4.56 -12.84 2.61
CA GLU A 187 3.52 -13.53 3.37
C GLU A 187 2.70 -14.49 2.47
N GLU A 188 2.42 -14.10 1.22
CA GLU A 188 1.81 -15.02 0.26
C GLU A 188 2.71 -16.24 0.00
N GLN A 189 4.03 -16.05 -0.13
CA GLN A 189 4.97 -17.17 -0.30
C GLN A 189 4.94 -18.14 0.87
N ILE A 190 4.87 -17.65 2.11
CA ILE A 190 4.73 -18.47 3.32
C ILE A 190 3.41 -19.25 3.30
N LEU A 191 2.29 -18.61 2.96
CA LEU A 191 1.00 -19.28 2.81
C LEU A 191 1.04 -20.41 1.78
N PHE A 192 1.76 -20.25 0.67
CA PHE A 192 1.92 -21.30 -0.33
C PHE A 192 2.83 -22.44 0.13
N LYS A 193 3.92 -22.15 0.86
CA LYS A 193 4.83 -23.18 1.41
C LYS A 193 4.11 -24.07 2.43
N GLY A 194 3.34 -23.47 3.35
CA GLY A 194 2.57 -24.23 4.35
C GLY A 194 1.59 -25.24 3.75
N LYS A 195 1.13 -25.00 2.52
CA LYS A 195 0.21 -25.89 1.79
C LYS A 195 0.88 -27.08 1.12
N VAL A 196 2.19 -27.02 0.85
CA VAL A 196 2.95 -28.14 0.28
C VAL A 196 3.29 -29.16 1.35
N ASN A 197 3.59 -28.70 2.57
CA ASN A 197 3.98 -29.57 3.69
C ASN A 197 2.78 -30.22 4.43
N SER A 198 1.54 -29.92 4.02
CA SER A 198 0.31 -30.46 4.62
C SER A 198 -0.39 -31.50 3.74
N LYS A 199 0.28 -31.97 2.69
CA LYS A 199 -0.15 -33.07 1.81
C LYS A 199 0.82 -34.22 1.96
#